data_AF-A0A920YQK1-F1
#
_entry.id   AF-A0A920YQK1-F1
#
_cell.length_a   1.000
_cell.length_b   1.000
_cell.length_c   1.000
_cell.angle_alpha   90.00
_cell.angle_beta   90.00
_cell.angle_gamma   90.00
#
_symmetry.space_group_name_H-M   'P 1'
#
loop_
_entity.id
_entity.type
_entity.pdbx_description
1 polymer ?
#
loop_
_entity_poly.entity_id
_entity_poly.type
_entity_poly.pdbx_seq_one_letter_code
_entity_poly.pdbx_strand_id
1 'polypeptide(L)'
;MTIGEKIALLKESAGFRNYQEFGKTVGLSGDWLLELSKKHEITTVDITRLIKIAEYFNVTLDWLLKDNNNDYVIDVKKDLAKDDIGVMLDNIQEKISEGNSKFYGYSMNNDVSKLANESIDIVKKLIKQNL
;
A
#
# COMPACT_ATOMS: atom_id res chain seq x y z
N MET A 1 -2.50 -13.47 -6.60
CA MET A 1 -3.61 -12.88 -7.36
C MET A 1 -3.40 -11.39 -7.36
N THR A 2 -3.21 -10.81 -8.55
CA THR A 2 -3.14 -9.37 -8.72
C THR A 2 -4.51 -8.75 -8.44
N ILE A 3 -4.54 -7.44 -8.21
CA ILE A 3 -5.80 -6.73 -8.11
C ILE A 3 -6.64 -6.85 -9.38
N GLY A 4 -6.01 -6.87 -10.58
CA GLY A 4 -6.72 -7.07 -11.84
C GLY A 4 -7.43 -8.43 -11.91
N GLU A 5 -6.76 -9.51 -11.48
CA GLU A 5 -7.33 -10.84 -11.38
C GLU A 5 -8.48 -10.92 -10.37
N LYS A 6 -8.36 -10.20 -9.24
CA LYS A 6 -9.44 -10.11 -8.24
C LYS A 6 -10.67 -9.41 -8.80
N ILE A 7 -10.49 -8.32 -9.55
CA ILE A 7 -11.58 -7.61 -10.20
C ILE A 7 -12.27 -8.50 -11.26
N ALA A 8 -11.50 -9.26 -12.04
CA ALA A 8 -12.06 -10.22 -12.99
C ALA A 8 -12.86 -11.33 -12.28
N LEU A 9 -12.31 -11.88 -11.19
CA LEU A 9 -12.96 -12.90 -10.38
C LEU A 9 -14.29 -12.39 -9.79
N LEU A 10 -14.32 -11.18 -9.24
CA LEU A 10 -15.54 -10.58 -8.70
C LEU A 10 -16.61 -10.35 -9.77
N LYS A 11 -16.21 -9.93 -10.98
CA LYS A 11 -17.13 -9.79 -12.11
C LYS A 11 -17.78 -11.14 -12.46
N GLU A 12 -16.97 -12.18 -12.56
CA GLU A 12 -17.40 -13.53 -12.97
C GLU A 12 -18.22 -14.24 -11.89
N SER A 13 -17.82 -14.13 -10.63
CA SER A 13 -18.55 -14.73 -9.50
C SER A 13 -19.93 -14.12 -9.29
N ALA A 14 -20.09 -12.84 -9.65
CA ALA A 14 -21.37 -12.14 -9.66
C ALA A 14 -22.26 -12.45 -10.88
N GLY A 15 -21.72 -13.12 -11.90
CA GLY A 15 -22.43 -13.41 -13.14
C GLY A 15 -22.56 -12.24 -14.12
N PHE A 16 -21.78 -11.17 -13.96
CA PHE A 16 -21.81 -10.04 -14.90
C PHE A 16 -21.19 -10.42 -16.24
N ARG A 17 -21.88 -10.08 -17.35
CA ARG A 17 -21.41 -10.46 -18.70
C ARG A 17 -20.24 -9.63 -19.18
N ASN A 18 -20.16 -8.37 -18.74
CA ASN A 18 -19.11 -7.44 -19.13
C ASN A 18 -18.87 -6.38 -18.03
N TYR A 19 -17.78 -5.61 -18.19
CA TYR A 19 -17.41 -4.57 -17.23
C TYR A 19 -18.35 -3.35 -17.23
N GLN A 20 -19.13 -3.12 -18.28
CA GLN A 20 -20.12 -2.02 -18.31
C GLN A 20 -21.30 -2.31 -17.37
N GLU A 21 -21.81 -3.53 -17.41
CA GLU A 21 -22.85 -4.01 -16.51
C GLU A 21 -22.38 -4.02 -15.06
N PHE A 22 -21.17 -4.56 -14.84
CA PHE A 22 -20.54 -4.56 -13.53
C PHE A 22 -20.36 -3.13 -13.00
N GLY A 23 -19.76 -2.23 -13.78
CA GLY A 23 -19.53 -0.83 -13.42
C GLY A 23 -20.81 -0.09 -13.09
N LYS A 24 -21.84 -0.21 -13.93
CA LYS A 24 -23.15 0.40 -13.67
C LYS A 24 -23.73 -0.05 -12.32
N THR A 25 -23.56 -1.32 -11.97
CA THR A 25 -24.10 -1.90 -10.72
C THR A 25 -23.38 -1.37 -9.48
N VAL A 26 -22.05 -1.21 -9.54
CA VAL A 26 -21.25 -0.67 -8.42
C VAL A 26 -21.09 0.85 -8.44
N GLY A 27 -21.72 1.55 -9.39
CA GLY A 27 -21.63 3.00 -9.52
C GLY A 27 -20.23 3.49 -9.94
N LEU A 28 -19.59 2.76 -10.85
CA LEU A 28 -18.27 3.04 -11.43
C LEU A 28 -18.30 2.98 -12.96
N SER A 29 -17.28 3.56 -13.60
CA SER A 29 -17.10 3.41 -15.05
C SER A 29 -16.69 1.97 -15.40
N GLY A 30 -17.39 1.36 -16.36
CA GLY A 30 -17.03 0.04 -16.86
C GLY A 30 -15.70 0.01 -17.59
N ASP A 31 -15.33 1.10 -18.27
CA ASP A 31 -14.01 1.22 -18.91
C ASP A 31 -12.89 1.23 -17.88
N TRP A 32 -13.11 1.93 -16.76
CA TRP A 32 -12.14 1.96 -15.67
C TRP A 32 -11.94 0.56 -15.05
N LEU A 33 -13.01 -0.22 -14.84
CA LEU A 33 -12.90 -1.60 -14.35
C LEU A 33 -12.21 -2.52 -15.36
N LEU A 34 -12.50 -2.36 -16.65
CA LEU A 34 -11.83 -3.11 -17.71
C LEU A 34 -10.33 -2.81 -17.72
N GLU A 35 -9.92 -1.54 -17.64
CA GLU A 35 -8.52 -1.16 -17.58
C GLU A 35 -7.85 -1.67 -16.30
N LEU A 36 -8.54 -1.58 -15.16
CA LEU A 36 -8.08 -2.11 -13.89
C LEU A 36 -7.84 -3.63 -13.94
N SER A 37 -8.74 -4.38 -14.58
CA SER A 37 -8.65 -5.84 -14.68
C SER A 37 -7.41 -6.34 -15.44
N LYS A 38 -6.85 -5.51 -16.33
CA LYS A 38 -5.65 -5.83 -17.11
C LYS A 38 -4.35 -5.54 -16.34
N LYS A 39 -4.42 -4.79 -15.23
CA LYS A 39 -3.23 -4.36 -14.49
C LYS A 39 -2.68 -5.49 -13.62
N HIS A 40 -1.39 -5.73 -13.78
CA HIS A 40 -0.64 -6.66 -12.93
C HIS A 40 -0.04 -5.94 -11.72
N GLU A 41 0.41 -4.71 -11.91
CA GLU A 41 0.89 -3.80 -10.86
C GLU A 41 0.15 -2.46 -10.95
N ILE A 42 -0.11 -1.83 -9.81
CA ILE A 42 -0.74 -0.51 -9.73
C ILE A 42 0.13 0.41 -8.89
N THR A 43 0.69 1.43 -9.52
CA THR A 43 1.42 2.51 -8.83
C THR A 43 0.46 3.51 -8.18
N THR A 44 -0.68 3.77 -8.81
CA THR A 44 -1.71 4.69 -8.30
C THR A 44 -3.12 4.14 -8.53
N VAL A 45 -3.93 4.11 -7.46
CA VAL A 45 -5.35 3.75 -7.53
C VAL A 45 -6.18 4.76 -6.76
N ASP A 46 -7.39 5.01 -7.27
CA ASP A 46 -8.41 5.75 -6.54
C ASP A 46 -9.04 4.83 -5.47
N ILE A 47 -8.61 4.99 -4.22
CA ILE A 47 -9.05 4.18 -3.07
C ILE A 47 -10.58 4.27 -2.90
N THR A 48 -11.18 5.43 -3.15
CA THR A 48 -12.64 5.62 -3.01
C THR A 48 -13.41 4.71 -3.97
N ARG A 49 -12.86 4.44 -5.16
CA ARG A 49 -13.49 3.48 -6.10
C ARG A 49 -13.33 2.04 -5.64
N LEU A 50 -12.18 1.67 -5.06
CA LEU A 50 -11.99 0.33 -4.51
C LEU A 50 -12.89 0.06 -3.31
N ILE A 51 -13.13 1.06 -2.46
CA ILE A 51 -14.07 0.95 -1.34
C ILE A 51 -15.47 0.57 -1.84
N LYS A 52 -15.98 1.20 -2.90
CA LYS A 52 -17.30 0.86 -3.47
C LYS A 52 -17.40 -0.60 -3.92
N ILE A 53 -16.33 -1.13 -4.50
CA ILE A 53 -16.26 -2.55 -4.91
C ILE A 53 -16.25 -3.44 -3.67
N ALA A 54 -15.43 -3.09 -2.67
CA ALA A 54 -15.32 -3.82 -1.42
C ALA A 54 -16.67 -3.93 -0.71
N GLU A 55 -17.36 -2.80 -0.58
CA GLU A 55 -18.69 -2.70 0.03
C GLU A 55 -19.74 -3.53 -0.72
N TYR A 56 -19.78 -3.45 -2.05
CA TYR A 56 -20.75 -4.20 -2.86
C TYR A 56 -20.59 -5.71 -2.72
N PHE A 57 -19.34 -6.20 -2.70
CA PHE A 57 -19.05 -7.63 -2.60
C PHE A 57 -18.88 -8.14 -1.17
N ASN A 58 -19.04 -7.26 -0.18
CA ASN A 58 -18.80 -7.57 1.22
C ASN A 58 -17.40 -8.20 1.44
N VAL A 59 -16.38 -7.68 0.76
CA VAL A 59 -14.98 -8.04 0.94
C VAL A 59 -14.23 -6.90 1.61
N THR A 60 -13.10 -7.19 2.26
CA THR A 60 -12.28 -6.13 2.86
C THR A 60 -11.45 -5.42 1.80
N LEU A 61 -11.20 -4.12 2.00
CA LEU A 61 -10.25 -3.36 1.17
C LEU A 61 -8.85 -4.01 1.22
N ASP A 62 -8.45 -4.52 2.38
CA ASP A 62 -7.23 -5.31 2.58
C ASP A 62 -7.14 -6.50 1.62
N TRP A 63 -8.23 -7.26 1.45
CA TRP A 63 -8.24 -8.39 0.53
C TRP A 63 -8.05 -7.92 -0.91
N LEU A 64 -8.62 -6.79 -1.33
CA LEU A 64 -8.40 -6.25 -2.67
C LEU A 64 -6.96 -5.79 -2.89
N LEU A 65 -6.34 -5.21 -1.86
CA LEU A 65 -5.04 -4.56 -1.95
C LEU A 65 -3.86 -5.49 -1.69
N LYS A 66 -4.05 -6.65 -1.07
CA LYS A 66 -2.96 -7.61 -0.84
C LYS A 66 -2.80 -8.58 -2.01
N ASP A 67 -1.63 -9.15 -2.21
CA ASP A 67 -1.41 -10.24 -3.15
C ASP A 67 -1.62 -11.62 -2.48
N ASN A 68 -1.12 -12.71 -3.08
CA ASN A 68 -1.21 -14.04 -2.46
C ASN A 68 -0.18 -14.27 -1.34
N ASN A 69 0.89 -13.46 -1.30
CA ASN A 69 1.92 -13.51 -0.27
C ASN A 69 1.58 -12.59 0.92
N ASN A 70 0.39 -11.97 0.89
CA ASN A 70 -0.10 -11.03 1.90
C ASN A 70 0.63 -9.67 1.87
N ASP A 71 1.31 -9.36 0.77
CA ASP A 71 2.00 -8.09 0.52
C ASP A 71 1.05 -7.09 -0.16
N TYR A 72 1.13 -5.79 0.18
CA TYR A 72 0.30 -4.77 -0.45
C TYR A 72 0.76 -4.51 -1.91
N VAL A 73 -0.17 -4.68 -2.85
CA VAL A 73 0.00 -4.44 -4.30
C VAL A 73 0.22 -2.97 -4.63
N ILE A 74 -0.24 -2.08 -3.73
CA ILE A 74 0.01 -0.64 -3.80
C ILE A 74 0.99 -0.30 -2.70
N ASP A 75 2.25 -0.24 -3.07
CA ASP A 75 3.27 0.35 -2.22
C ASP A 75 3.30 1.85 -2.50
N VAL A 76 2.55 2.61 -1.69
CA VAL A 76 2.53 4.08 -1.69
C VAL A 76 3.92 4.69 -1.45
N LYS A 77 4.93 3.89 -1.07
CA LYS A 77 6.32 4.30 -0.92
C LYS A 77 7.21 3.93 -2.11
N LYS A 78 6.75 3.11 -3.06
CA LYS A 78 7.57 2.58 -4.18
C LYS A 78 8.04 3.66 -5.16
N ASP A 79 7.25 4.72 -5.32
CA ASP A 79 7.55 5.86 -6.20
C ASP A 79 8.06 7.10 -5.45
N LEU A 80 8.31 6.99 -4.13
CA LEU A 80 8.92 8.10 -3.39
C LEU A 80 10.37 8.26 -3.83
N ALA A 81 10.76 9.51 -4.05
CA ALA A 81 12.13 9.82 -4.43
C ALA A 81 13.09 9.35 -3.33
N LYS A 82 14.30 8.92 -3.70
CA LYS A 82 15.29 8.41 -2.72
C LYS A 82 15.71 9.47 -1.69
N ASP A 83 15.54 10.74 -2.03
CA ASP A 83 15.76 11.92 -1.20
C ASP A 83 14.50 12.39 -0.45
N ASP A 84 13.38 11.65 -0.54
CA ASP A 84 12.23 11.87 0.33
C ASP A 84 12.62 11.65 1.80
N ILE A 85 12.40 12.69 2.62
CA ILE A 85 12.82 12.67 4.04
C ILE A 85 12.14 11.55 4.82
N GLY A 86 10.89 11.21 4.50
CA GLY A 86 10.18 10.10 5.14
C GLY A 86 10.86 8.76 4.85
N VAL A 87 11.24 8.53 3.59
CA VAL A 87 11.99 7.34 3.15
C VAL A 87 13.38 7.29 3.78
N MET A 88 14.10 8.42 3.85
CA MET A 88 15.42 8.46 4.49
C MET A 88 15.33 8.08 5.98
N LEU A 89 14.30 8.54 6.69
CA LEU A 89 14.09 8.19 8.09
C LEU A 89 13.68 6.71 8.27
N ASP A 90 12.85 6.15 7.38
CA ASP A 90 12.53 4.72 7.35
C ASP A 90 13.81 3.87 7.21
N ASN A 91 14.65 4.20 6.22
CA ASN A 91 15.90 3.49 5.96
C ASN A 91 16.89 3.55 7.14
N ILE A 92 16.90 4.65 7.90
CA ILE A 92 17.72 4.75 9.12
C ILE A 92 17.19 3.78 10.19
N GLN A 93 15.87 3.72 10.42
CA GLN A 93 15.28 2.83 11.41
C GLN A 93 15.47 1.34 11.05
N GLU A 94 15.39 0.98 9.77
CA GLU A 94 15.68 -0.38 9.30
C GLU A 94 17.11 -0.79 9.63
N LYS A 95 18.11 0.03 9.28
CA LYS A 95 19.52 -0.22 9.63
C LYS A 95 19.74 -0.35 11.13
N ILE A 96 19.06 0.45 11.95
CA ILE A 96 19.13 0.35 13.41
C ILE A 96 18.56 -1.00 13.88
N SER A 97 17.46 -1.45 13.27
CA SER A 97 16.75 -2.68 13.63
C SER A 97 17.48 -3.95 13.19
N GLU A 98 18.35 -3.89 12.17
CA GLU A 98 19.24 -4.98 11.76
C GLU A 98 20.30 -5.35 12.83
N GLY A 99 20.46 -4.54 13.89
CA GLY A 99 21.28 -4.89 15.06
C GLY A 99 22.79 -4.69 14.92
N ASN A 100 23.27 -4.22 13.76
CA ASN A 100 24.70 -3.97 13.49
C ASN A 100 25.04 -2.48 13.28
N SER A 101 24.12 -1.59 13.69
CA SER A 101 24.29 -0.16 13.50
C SER A 101 25.46 0.42 14.30
N LYS A 102 26.20 1.32 13.67
CA LYS A 102 27.32 2.04 14.28
C LYS A 102 27.08 3.54 14.22
N PHE A 103 27.40 4.23 15.31
CA PHE A 103 27.37 5.68 15.40
C PHE A 103 28.79 6.19 15.65
N TYR A 104 29.36 6.93 14.69
CA TYR A 104 30.77 7.35 14.70
C TYR A 104 31.78 6.20 14.98
N GLY A 105 31.49 5.01 14.45
CA GLY A 105 32.33 3.82 14.63
C GLY A 105 32.04 3.00 15.89
N TYR A 106 31.23 3.53 16.83
CA TYR A 106 30.79 2.80 18.03
C TYR A 106 29.55 1.96 17.72
N SER A 107 29.57 0.67 18.08
CA SER A 107 28.38 -0.18 17.97
C SER A 107 27.27 0.33 18.88
N MET A 108 26.07 0.47 18.32
CA MET A 108 24.88 0.84 19.07
C MET A 108 24.37 -0.40 19.83
N ASN A 109 24.22 -0.28 21.14
CA ASN A 109 23.57 -1.31 21.94
C ASN A 109 22.03 -1.19 21.82
N ASN A 110 21.30 -2.16 22.38
CA ASN A 110 19.84 -2.20 22.29
C ASN A 110 19.16 -0.92 22.82
N ASP A 111 19.63 -0.37 23.93
CA ASP A 111 19.05 0.84 24.53
C ASP A 111 19.24 2.07 23.64
N VAL A 112 20.44 2.23 23.07
CA VAL A 112 20.76 3.33 22.14
C VAL A 112 19.99 3.18 20.83
N SER A 113 19.90 1.97 20.29
CA SER A 113 19.10 1.66 19.09
C SER A 113 17.62 1.98 19.31
N LYS A 114 17.08 1.59 20.48
CA LYS A 114 15.69 1.91 20.85
C LYS A 114 15.48 3.42 20.95
N LEU A 115 16.34 4.14 21.67
CA LEU A 115 16.25 5.59 21.82
C LEU A 115 16.30 6.31 20.46
N ALA A 116 17.17 5.88 19.56
CA ALA A 116 17.28 6.44 18.21
C ALA A 116 16.00 6.22 17.40
N ASN A 117 15.44 5.01 17.42
CA ASN A 117 14.18 4.71 16.74
C ASN A 117 13.01 5.52 17.31
N GLU A 118 12.88 5.63 18.63
CA GLU A 118 11.84 6.43 19.29
C GLU A 118 11.96 7.93 18.92
N SER A 119 13.19 8.44 18.85
CA SER A 119 13.44 9.83 18.45
C SER A 119 13.01 10.09 17.01
N ILE A 120 13.28 9.14 16.10
CA ILE A 120 12.83 9.22 14.71
C ILE A 120 11.30 9.18 14.61
N ASP A 121 10.64 8.35 15.40
CA ASP A 121 9.16 8.29 15.42
C ASP A 121 8.55 9.62 15.88
N ILE A 122 9.13 10.26 16.90
CA ILE A 122 8.71 11.59 17.35
C ILE A 122 8.87 12.62 16.22
N VAL A 123 10.03 12.65 15.56
CA VAL A 123 10.28 13.56 14.42
C VAL A 123 9.25 13.35 13.31
N LYS A 124 9.02 12.11 12.90
CA LYS A 124 8.01 11.76 11.88
C LYS A 124 6.61 12.24 12.27
N LYS A 125 6.23 12.03 13.53
CA LYS A 125 4.92 12.46 14.05
C LYS A 125 4.78 13.98 13.99
N LEU A 126 5.80 14.72 14.44
CA LEU A 126 5.80 16.18 14.40
C LEU A 126 5.70 16.73 12.97
N ILE A 127 6.44 16.15 12.02
CA ILE A 127 6.35 16.54 10.61
C ILE A 127 4.94 16.32 10.08
N LYS A 128 4.38 15.11 10.26
CA LYS A 128 3.02 14.77 9.78
C LYS A 128 1.92 15.64 10.37
N GLN A 129 2.10 16.16 11.60
CA GLN A 129 1.13 17.06 12.23
C GLN A 129 1.14 18.48 11.63
N ASN A 130 2.18 18.83 10.88
CA ASN A 130 2.39 20.18 10.33
C ASN A 130 2.41 20.19 8.79
N LEU A 131 1.99 19.09 8.15
CA LEU A 131 1.68 18.99 6.72
C LEU A 131 0.16 19.04 6.53
#